data_AF-A0A398B9B9-F1
#
_entry.id   AF-A0A398B9B9-F1
#
_cell.length_a   1.000
_cell.length_b   1.000
_cell.length_c   1.000
_cell.angle_alpha   90.00
_cell.angle_beta   90.00
_cell.angle_gamma   90.00
#
_symmetry.space_group_name_H-M   'P 1'
#
loop_
_entity.id
_entity.type
_entity.pdbx_description
1 polymer ?
#
loop_
_entity_poly.entity_id
_entity_poly.type
_entity_poly.pdbx_seq_one_letter_code
_entity_poly.pdbx_strand_id
1 'polypeptide(L)'
;MHKGDEVYITRTGKFYHYFDDDCPTTSRILKGKTPARKIKEEEAIKGGYTLCRHCAKEYAEDLAERRGCSTAAIFFLAAGIGASFILKIFI
;
A
#
# COMPACT_ATOMS: atom_id res chain seq x y z
N MET A 1 4.09 -4.41 -3.36
CA MET A 1 4.87 -3.14 -3.30
C MET A 1 4.18 -2.11 -4.20
N HIS A 2 3.19 -1.36 -3.69
CA HIS A 2 2.30 -0.49 -4.49
C HIS A 2 2.87 0.91 -4.83
N LYS A 3 4.19 1.14 -4.73
CA LYS A 3 4.79 2.36 -5.27
C LYS A 3 5.42 2.02 -6.62
N GLY A 4 4.68 2.30 -7.69
CA GLY A 4 5.25 2.33 -9.03
C GLY A 4 5.54 3.78 -9.38
N ASP A 5 6.79 4.12 -9.72
CA ASP A 5 7.11 5.44 -10.28
C ASP A 5 6.23 5.75 -11.52
N GLU A 6 5.71 4.71 -12.15
CA GLU A 6 4.87 4.75 -13.35
C GLU A 6 3.50 4.09 -13.11
N VAL A 7 2.47 4.66 -13.75
CA VAL A 7 1.09 4.20 -13.74
C VAL A 7 0.51 4.15 -15.16
N TYR A 8 -0.45 3.27 -15.35
CA TYR A 8 -1.26 3.20 -16.56
C TYR A 8 -2.53 4.03 -16.41
N ILE A 9 -2.71 5.02 -17.27
CA ILE A 9 -3.97 5.77 -17.41
C ILE A 9 -4.79 5.22 -18.57
N THR A 10 -6.04 4.89 -18.28
CA THR A 10 -7.02 4.49 -19.30
C THR A 10 -7.88 5.68 -19.72
N ARG A 11 -8.64 5.54 -20.81
CA ARG A 11 -9.59 6.56 -21.28
C ARG A 11 -10.68 6.94 -20.25
N THR A 12 -10.86 6.12 -19.21
CA THR A 12 -11.87 6.34 -18.18
C THR A 12 -11.47 7.38 -17.12
N GLY A 13 -10.29 8.01 -17.24
CA GLY A 13 -9.79 8.95 -16.25
C GLY A 13 -9.23 8.28 -14.98
N LYS A 14 -9.10 6.95 -15.00
CA LYS A 14 -8.51 6.17 -13.91
C LYS A 14 -7.09 5.74 -14.21
N PHE A 15 -6.24 5.74 -13.18
CA PHE A 15 -4.90 5.18 -13.24
C PHE A 15 -4.75 3.89 -12.42
N TYR A 16 -3.82 3.03 -12.85
CA TYR A 16 -3.52 1.69 -12.33
C TYR A 16 -2.01 1.52 -12.19
N HIS A 17 -1.52 0.84 -11.15
CA HIS A 17 -0.08 0.69 -10.94
C HIS A 17 0.58 -0.26 -11.98
N TYR A 18 1.78 0.10 -12.43
CA TYR A 18 2.47 -0.52 -13.57
C TYR A 18 2.90 -1.99 -13.36
N PHE A 19 2.88 -2.49 -12.11
CA PHE A 19 3.27 -3.86 -11.74
C PHE A 19 2.33 -4.51 -10.73
N ASP A 20 1.06 -4.12 -10.76
CA ASP A 20 0.02 -4.77 -9.96
C ASP A 20 -0.47 -6.02 -10.71
N ASP A 21 0.11 -7.16 -10.37
CA ASP A 21 -0.13 -8.48 -10.97
C ASP A 21 -1.49 -9.08 -10.56
N ASP A 22 -1.99 -8.70 -9.38
CA ASP A 22 -3.32 -9.07 -8.91
C ASP A 22 -4.43 -8.24 -9.57
N CYS A 23 -4.09 -7.09 -10.18
CA CYS A 23 -5.06 -6.28 -10.90
C CYS A 23 -5.42 -6.86 -12.29
N PRO A 24 -6.68 -7.30 -12.52
CA PRO A 24 -7.10 -7.84 -13.81
C PRO A 24 -7.04 -6.79 -14.92
N THR A 25 -7.16 -5.50 -14.58
CA THR A 25 -7.08 -4.41 -15.56
C THR A 25 -5.64 -4.19 -16.01
N THR A 26 -4.68 -4.15 -15.08
CA THR A 26 -3.25 -4.10 -15.41
C THR A 26 -2.84 -5.29 -16.27
N SER A 27 -3.30 -6.50 -15.96
CA SER A 27 -3.06 -7.70 -16.79
C SER A 27 -3.59 -7.55 -18.22
N ARG A 28 -4.79 -6.95 -18.40
CA ARG A 28 -5.36 -6.70 -19.74
C ARG A 28 -4.60 -5.63 -20.51
N ILE A 29 -4.10 -4.60 -19.83
CA ILE A 29 -3.26 -3.54 -20.43
C ILE A 29 -1.94 -4.15 -20.92
N LEU A 30 -1.27 -4.93 -20.09
CA LEU A 30 -0.03 -5.64 -20.44
C LEU A 30 -0.20 -6.60 -21.62
N LYS A 31 -1.36 -7.26 -21.71
CA LYS A 31 -1.74 -8.13 -22.85
C LYS A 31 -2.15 -7.35 -24.10
N GLY A 32 -2.08 -6.01 -24.10
CA GLY A 32 -2.49 -5.16 -25.22
C GLY A 32 -4.00 -5.13 -25.49
N LYS A 33 -4.83 -5.69 -24.60
CA LYS A 33 -6.29 -5.77 -24.77
C LYS A 33 -7.01 -4.51 -24.31
N THR A 34 -6.31 -3.57 -23.70
CA THR A 34 -6.88 -2.33 -23.18
C THR A 34 -5.92 -1.18 -23.47
N PRO A 35 -6.37 -0.15 -24.21
CA PRO A 35 -5.52 0.99 -24.51
C PRO A 35 -5.28 1.79 -23.23
N ALA A 36 -4.01 2.01 -22.91
CA ALA A 36 -3.58 2.82 -21.80
C ALA A 36 -2.32 3.61 -22.18
N ARG A 37 -2.07 4.72 -21.47
CA ARG A 37 -0.80 5.45 -21.55
C ARG A 37 -0.04 5.23 -20.26
N LYS A 38 1.28 5.07 -20.35
CA LYS A 38 2.16 5.03 -19.19
C LYS A 38 2.66 6.45 -18.89
N ILE A 39 2.47 6.90 -17.66
CA ILE A 39 2.97 8.20 -17.16
C ILE A 39 3.45 8.06 -15.73
N LYS A 40 4.10 9.07 -15.17
CA LYS A 40 4.43 9.08 -13.74
C LYS A 40 3.19 9.24 -12.88
N GLU A 41 3.17 8.61 -11.70
CA GLU A 41 2.04 8.74 -10.77
C GLU A 41 1.77 10.21 -10.40
N GLU A 42 2.84 10.97 -10.15
CA GLU A 42 2.76 12.41 -9.85
C GLU A 42 2.09 13.22 -10.97
N GLU A 43 2.36 12.87 -12.23
CA GLU A 43 1.76 13.50 -13.39
C GLU A 43 0.28 13.12 -13.51
N ALA A 44 -0.09 11.89 -13.16
CA ALA A 44 -1.47 11.44 -13.12
C ALA A 44 -2.27 12.21 -12.07
N ILE A 45 -1.71 12.38 -10.87
CA ILE A 45 -2.33 13.13 -9.78
C ILE A 45 -2.49 14.61 -10.16
N LYS A 46 -1.44 15.24 -10.69
CA LYS A 46 -1.50 16.64 -11.18
C LYS A 46 -2.51 16.81 -12.33
N GLY A 47 -2.69 15.79 -13.15
CA GLY A 47 -3.66 15.76 -14.24
C GLY A 47 -5.11 15.50 -13.81
N GLY A 48 -5.37 15.33 -12.51
CA GLY A 48 -6.71 15.07 -11.98
C GLY A 48 -7.21 13.64 -12.21
N TYR A 49 -6.33 12.70 -12.56
CA TYR A 49 -6.69 11.29 -12.68
C TYR A 49 -6.82 10.68 -11.28
N THR A 50 -7.75 9.74 -11.13
CA THR A 50 -8.00 9.08 -9.84
C THR A 50 -7.51 7.64 -9.85
N LEU A 51 -6.95 7.19 -8.73
CA LEU A 51 -6.58 5.79 -8.55
C LEU A 51 -7.82 4.89 -8.67
N CYS A 52 -7.66 3.75 -9.33
CA CYS A 52 -8.65 2.69 -9.36
C CYS A 52 -9.13 2.32 -7.93
N ARG A 53 -10.44 2.08 -7.75
CA ARG A 53 -11.02 1.69 -6.45
C ARG A 53 -10.40 0.42 -5.87
N HIS A 54 -10.04 -0.54 -6.72
CA HIS A 54 -9.41 -1.80 -6.30
C HIS A 54 -8.02 -1.52 -5.73
N CYS A 55 -7.16 -0.87 -6.51
CA CYS A 55 -5.81 -0.50 -6.07
C CYS A 55 -5.83 0.44 -4.84
N ALA A 56 -6.84 1.31 -4.73
CA ALA A 56 -7.03 2.17 -3.56
C ALA A 56 -7.38 1.39 -2.29
N LYS A 57 -8.13 0.29 -2.42
CA LYS A 57 -8.48 -0.59 -1.29
C LYS A 57 -7.24 -1.35 -0.80
N GLU A 58 -6.49 -1.96 -1.71
CA GLU A 58 -5.26 -2.68 -1.38
C GLU A 58 -4.22 -1.75 -0.76
N TYR A 59 -4.05 -0.54 -1.30
CA TYR A 59 -3.18 0.47 -0.71
C TYR A 59 -3.59 0.86 0.72
N ALA A 60 -4.90 0.96 0.98
CA ALA A 60 -5.41 1.24 2.32
C ALA A 60 -5.19 0.07 3.30
N GLU A 61 -5.34 -1.17 2.84
CA GLU A 61 -5.07 -2.38 3.61
C GLU A 61 -3.56 -2.50 3.94
N ASP A 62 -2.69 -2.31 2.96
CA ASP A 62 -1.23 -2.24 3.14
C ASP A 62 -0.81 -1.19 4.19
N LEU A 63 -1.44 0.00 4.16
CA LEU A 63 -1.19 1.04 5.15
C LEU A 63 -1.70 0.67 6.54
N ALA A 64 -2.82 -0.03 6.63
CA ALA A 64 -3.38 -0.50 7.90
C ALA A 64 -2.49 -1.58 8.53
N GLU A 65 -1.98 -2.53 7.75
CA GLU A 65 -1.08 -3.59 8.23
C GLU A 65 0.24 -3.00 8.77
N ARG A 66 0.80 -1.99 8.10
CA ARG A 66 2.00 -1.27 8.59
C ARG A 66 1.77 -0.59 9.94
N ARG A 67 0.57 -0.05 10.18
CA ARG A 67 0.19 0.55 11.46
C ARG A 67 -0.07 -0.51 12.54
N GLY A 68 -0.69 -1.63 12.17
CA GLY A 68 -0.97 -2.75 13.08
C GLY A 68 0.30 -3.39 13.64
N CYS A 69 1.34 -3.59 12.80
CA CYS A 69 2.59 -4.22 13.21
C CYS A 69 3.40 -3.38 14.22
N SER A 70 3.27 -2.05 14.18
CA SER A 70 3.92 -1.16 15.16
C SER A 70 3.27 -1.23 16.54
N THR A 71 1.99 -1.59 16.63
CA THR A 71 1.25 -1.61 17.90
C THR A 71 1.56 -2.88 18.70
N ALA A 72 1.78 -4.02 18.02
CA ALA A 72 2.17 -5.27 18.67
C ALA A 72 3.60 -5.20 19.27
N ALA A 73 4.53 -4.52 18.60
CA ALA A 73 5.92 -4.40 19.08
C ALA A 73 6.04 -3.63 20.41
N ILE A 74 5.21 -2.60 20.62
CA ILE A 74 5.21 -1.81 21.86
C ILE A 74 4.67 -2.62 23.05
N PHE A 75 3.67 -3.48 22.83
CA PHE A 75 3.11 -4.33 23.89
C PHE A 75 4.11 -5.37 24.43
N PHE A 76 4.95 -5.95 23.56
CA PHE A 76 5.98 -6.90 24.01
C PHE A 76 7.17 -6.22 24.69
N LEU A 77 7.52 -4.98 24.30
CA LEU A 77 8.58 -4.20 24.97
C LEU A 77 8.14 -3.71 26.36
N ALA A 78 6.87 -3.32 26.54
CA ALA A 78 6.34 -2.92 27.84
C ALA A 78 6.24 -4.09 28.83
N ALA A 79 5.92 -5.31 28.36
CA ALA A 79 5.86 -6.51 29.19
C ALA A 79 7.24 -6.96 29.72
N GLY A 80 8.34 -6.69 28.98
CA GLY A 80 9.69 -7.05 29.40
C GLY A 80 10.27 -6.20 30.54
N ILE A 81 9.82 -4.95 30.68
CA ILE A 81 10.36 -4.02 31.70
C ILE A 81 9.64 -4.17 33.06
N GLY A 82 8.38 -4.63 33.06
CA GLY A 82 7.60 -4.85 34.29
C GLY A 82 8.04 -6.07 35.13
N ALA A 83 8.67 -7.07 34.52
CA ALA A 83 9.09 -8.29 35.23
C ALA A 83 10.38 -8.11 36.05
N SER A 84 11.20 -7.09 35.78
CA SER A 84 12.49 -6.88 36.47
C SER A 84 12.41 -6.05 37.75
N PHE A 85 11.27 -5.40 38.05
CA PHE A 85 11.14 -4.55 39.24
C PHE A 85 10.52 -5.23 40.47
N ILE A 86 9.91 -6.41 40.33
CA ILE A 86 9.25 -7.10 41.45
C ILE A 86 10.24 -7.97 42.26
N LEU A 87 11.39 -8.35 41.69
CA LEU A 87 12.37 -9.22 42.35
C LEU A 87 13.37 -8.49 43.27
N LYS A 88 13.09 -7.25 43.69
CA LYS A 88 13.95 -6.49 44.63
C LYS A 88 13.27 -6.03 45.92
N ILE A 89 12.01 -6.44 46.17
CA ILE A 89 11.24 -6.06 47.37
C ILE A 89 11.15 -7.19 48.41
N PHE A 90 11.78 -8.33 48.16
CA PHE A 90 11.94 -9.40 49.15
C PHE A 90 13.44 -9.65 49.42
N ILE A 91 14.07 -8.70 50.12
CA ILE A 91 15.21 -8.94 51.02
C ILE A 91 14.71 -8.59 52.42
#